data_AF-A0A843BSX1-F1
#
_entry.id   AF-A0A843BSX1-F1
#
_cell.length_a   1.000
_cell.length_b   1.000
_cell.length_c   1.000
_cell.angle_alpha   90.00
_cell.angle_beta   90.00
_cell.angle_gamma   90.00
#
_symmetry.space_group_name_H-M   'P 1'
#
loop_
_entity.id
_entity.type
_entity.pdbx_description
1 polymer ?
#
loop_
_entity_poly.entity_id
_entity_poly.type
_entity_poly.pdbx_seq_one_letter_code
_entity_poly.pdbx_strand_id
1 'polypeptide(L)'
;MDSAETLDKFGQFLIANLRDNAIDFYDKLLAGVYKAQKLQRLQDSLMHFSPEEKEFVRKCLVAGVDTAIHDFLLALMENYSTKKDIEVLVDGESVVSLSKALYKELPTKEGWLARFSKYQIEF
;
A
#
# COMPACT_ATOMS: atom_id res chain seq x y z
N MET A 1 -23.44 -7.09 8.69
CA MET A 1 -22.52 -6.04 8.22
C MET A 1 -22.87 -5.76 6.78
N ASP A 2 -22.69 -4.51 6.34
CA ASP A 2 -22.82 -4.17 4.93
C ASP A 2 -21.58 -4.67 4.18
N SER A 3 -21.74 -5.22 2.96
CA SER A 3 -20.62 -5.71 2.14
C SER A 3 -19.59 -4.62 1.87
N ALA A 4 -20.02 -3.35 1.81
CA ALA A 4 -19.13 -2.20 1.72
C ALA A 4 -18.25 -2.03 2.97
N GLU A 5 -18.80 -2.24 4.16
CA GLU A 5 -18.07 -2.13 5.43
C GLU A 5 -17.01 -3.24 5.55
N THR A 6 -17.33 -4.47 5.13
CA THR A 6 -16.38 -5.59 5.10
C THR A 6 -15.23 -5.32 4.13
N LEU A 7 -15.54 -4.80 2.94
CA LEU A 7 -14.54 -4.45 1.93
C LEU A 7 -13.63 -3.30 2.39
N ASP A 8 -14.20 -2.31 3.08
CA ASP A 8 -13.47 -1.18 3.63
C ASP A 8 -12.49 -1.60 4.74
N LYS A 9 -12.86 -2.58 5.59
CA LYS A 9 -11.91 -3.16 6.57
C LYS A 9 -10.68 -3.74 5.88
N PHE A 10 -10.87 -4.44 4.75
CA PHE A 10 -9.77 -4.98 3.97
C PHE A 10 -8.90 -3.87 3.38
N GLY A 11 -9.52 -2.86 2.77
CA GLY A 11 -8.84 -1.69 2.23
C GLY A 11 -8.02 -0.97 3.29
N GLN A 12 -8.64 -0.64 4.42
CA GLN A 12 -7.97 0.02 5.55
C GLN A 12 -6.79 -0.81 6.06
N PHE A 13 -6.95 -2.14 6.15
CA PHE A 13 -5.88 -3.04 6.56
C PHE A 13 -4.69 -2.95 5.61
N LEU A 14 -4.90 -3.02 4.28
CA LEU A 14 -3.83 -2.92 3.30
C LEU A 14 -3.13 -1.56 3.33
N ILE A 15 -3.91 -0.47 3.37
CA ILE A 15 -3.33 0.88 3.37
C ILE A 15 -2.49 1.13 4.62
N ALA A 16 -3.04 0.85 5.80
CA ALA A 16 -2.32 1.08 7.05
C ALA A 16 -1.07 0.21 7.18
N ASN A 17 -1.16 -1.08 6.79
CA ASN A 17 -0.10 -2.04 7.08
C ASN A 17 0.95 -2.20 5.96
N LEU A 18 0.63 -1.80 4.73
CA LEU A 18 1.57 -1.86 3.61
C LEU A 18 2.03 -0.46 3.19
N ARG A 19 1.09 0.37 2.71
CA ARG A 19 1.44 1.67 2.13
C ARG A 19 1.95 2.65 3.17
N ASP A 20 1.15 2.93 4.19
CA ASP A 20 1.49 3.92 5.21
C ASP A 20 2.71 3.48 6.01
N ASN A 21 2.82 2.18 6.29
CA ASN A 21 4.01 1.61 6.92
C ASN A 21 5.27 1.75 6.05
N ALA A 22 5.19 1.62 4.73
CA ALA A 22 6.32 1.83 3.84
C ALA A 22 6.76 3.30 3.80
N ILE A 23 5.81 4.22 3.82
CA ILE A 23 6.10 5.67 3.90
C ILE A 23 6.69 6.02 5.26
N ASP A 24 6.14 5.51 6.36
CA ASP A 24 6.73 5.63 7.70
C ASP A 24 8.15 5.10 7.75
N PHE A 25 8.38 3.96 7.10
CA PHE A 25 9.70 3.36 7.03
C PHE A 25 10.69 4.30 6.36
N TYR A 26 10.30 4.93 5.25
CA TYR A 26 11.10 5.93 4.56
C TYR A 26 11.34 7.19 5.43
N ASP A 27 10.29 7.73 6.04
CA ASP A 27 10.39 8.92 6.90
C ASP A 27 11.35 8.66 8.09
N LYS A 28 11.31 7.44 8.66
CA LYS A 28 12.25 7.00 9.70
C LYS A 28 13.68 6.81 9.19
N LEU A 29 13.86 6.36 7.95
CA LEU A 29 15.21 6.31 7.34
C LEU A 29 15.80 7.72 7.26
N LEU A 30 15.03 8.70 6.80
CA LEU A 30 15.49 10.10 6.76
C LEU A 30 15.78 10.67 8.14
N ALA A 31 15.01 10.28 9.15
CA ALA A 31 15.24 10.68 10.54
C ALA A 31 16.46 10.00 11.19
N GLY A 32 17.09 9.03 10.52
CA GLY A 32 18.31 8.38 11.00
C GLY A 32 18.10 7.41 12.19
N VAL A 33 16.87 6.96 12.46
CA VAL A 33 16.54 6.27 13.72
C VAL A 33 16.87 4.78 13.73
N TYR A 34 17.17 4.17 12.57
CA TYR A 34 17.46 2.73 12.51
C TYR A 34 18.90 2.41 12.91
N LYS A 35 19.06 1.35 13.70
CA LYS A 35 20.36 0.85 14.20
C LYS A 35 20.88 -0.38 13.46
N ALA A 36 20.06 -1.01 12.63
CA ALA A 36 20.49 -2.17 11.85
C ALA A 36 21.49 -1.74 10.78
N GLN A 37 22.66 -2.40 10.71
CA GLN A 37 23.77 -1.97 9.84
C GLN A 37 23.36 -1.77 8.37
N LYS A 38 22.51 -2.67 7.82
CA LYS A 38 22.00 -2.53 6.44
C LYS A 38 21.19 -1.26 6.22
N LEU A 39 20.42 -0.83 7.23
CA LEU A 39 19.59 0.37 7.18
C LEU A 39 20.45 1.61 7.42
N GLN A 40 21.40 1.56 8.35
CA GLN A 40 22.34 2.67 8.58
C GLN A 40 23.07 3.08 7.30
N ARG A 41 23.55 2.11 6.50
CA ARG A 41 24.16 2.41 5.19
C ARG A 41 23.21 3.17 4.26
N LEU A 42 21.94 2.80 4.24
CA LEU A 42 20.92 3.47 3.43
C LEU A 42 20.63 4.88 3.97
N GLN A 43 20.53 5.06 5.29
CA GLN A 43 20.39 6.38 5.91
C GLN A 43 21.58 7.28 5.58
N ASP A 44 22.80 6.75 5.67
CA ASP A 44 24.02 7.48 5.35
C ASP A 44 24.05 7.95 3.90
N SER A 45 23.64 7.09 2.95
CA SER A 45 23.49 7.49 1.55
C SER A 45 22.43 8.58 1.39
N LEU A 46 21.24 8.40 1.99
CA LEU A 46 20.14 9.36 1.90
C LEU A 46 20.49 10.72 2.51
N MET A 47 21.35 10.79 3.53
CA MET A 47 21.75 12.08 4.13
C MET A 47 22.40 13.03 3.12
N HIS A 48 23.14 12.50 2.14
CA HIS A 48 23.85 13.28 1.12
C HIS A 48 22.96 13.77 -0.02
N PHE A 49 21.71 13.27 -0.11
CA PHE A 49 20.79 13.66 -1.18
C PHE A 49 20.20 15.04 -0.91
N SER A 50 19.93 15.79 -1.99
CA SER A 50 19.19 17.04 -1.92
C SER A 50 17.74 16.80 -1.44
N PRO A 51 17.04 17.86 -0.97
CA PRO A 51 15.62 17.76 -0.66
C PRO A 51 14.77 17.20 -1.83
N GLU A 52 15.07 17.63 -3.05
CA GLU A 52 14.38 17.19 -4.27
C GLU A 52 14.65 15.72 -4.59
N GLU A 53 15.89 15.26 -4.43
CA GLU A 53 16.27 13.86 -4.63
C GLU A 53 15.62 12.96 -3.58
N LYS A 54 15.57 13.39 -2.31
CA LYS A 54 14.85 12.68 -1.24
C LYS A 54 13.38 12.54 -1.60
N GLU A 55 12.73 13.63 -1.98
CA GLU A 55 11.32 13.60 -2.37
C GLU A 55 11.10 12.70 -3.60
N PHE A 56 11.99 12.72 -4.59
CA PHE A 56 11.92 11.82 -5.73
C PHE A 56 12.00 10.34 -5.32
N VAL A 57 12.92 9.98 -4.44
CA VAL A 57 13.01 8.60 -3.90
C VAL A 57 11.74 8.22 -3.14
N ARG A 58 11.18 9.15 -2.35
CA ARG A 58 9.92 8.93 -1.64
C ARG A 58 8.78 8.62 -2.62
N LYS A 59 8.67 9.38 -3.71
CA LYS A 59 7.69 9.14 -4.78
C LYS A 59 7.89 7.78 -5.45
N CYS A 60 9.12 7.39 -5.78
CA CYS A 60 9.40 6.07 -6.33
C CYS A 60 8.98 4.93 -5.38
N LEU A 61 9.24 5.07 -4.08
CA LEU A 61 8.82 4.10 -3.07
C LEU A 61 7.30 4.00 -3.00
N VAL A 62 6.59 5.13 -2.95
CA VAL A 62 5.13 5.18 -2.92
C VAL A 62 4.55 4.54 -4.18
N ALA A 63 5.04 4.92 -5.36
CA ALA A 63 4.59 4.36 -6.64
C ALA A 63 4.77 2.83 -6.67
N GLY A 64 5.93 2.34 -6.23
CA GLY A 64 6.20 0.91 -6.19
C GLY A 64 5.27 0.14 -5.26
N VAL A 65 4.95 0.68 -4.09
CA VAL A 65 4.01 0.05 -3.14
C VAL A 65 2.58 0.11 -3.66
N ASP A 66 2.16 1.24 -4.23
CA ASP A 66 0.83 1.39 -4.82
C ASP A 66 0.63 0.41 -5.99
N THR A 67 1.64 0.25 -6.86
CA THR A 67 1.65 -0.78 -7.92
C THR A 67 1.58 -2.19 -7.34
N ALA A 68 2.37 -2.49 -6.31
CA ALA A 68 2.37 -3.83 -5.70
C ALA A 68 1.01 -4.19 -5.08
N ILE A 69 0.34 -3.23 -4.43
CA ILE A 69 -1.02 -3.43 -3.89
C ILE A 69 -1.99 -3.65 -5.05
N HIS A 70 -1.95 -2.81 -6.08
CA HIS A 70 -2.80 -2.96 -7.26
C HIS A 70 -2.66 -4.36 -7.89
N ASP A 71 -1.43 -4.79 -8.14
CA ASP A 71 -1.12 -6.07 -8.79
C ASP A 71 -1.55 -7.26 -7.92
N PHE A 72 -1.40 -7.14 -6.60
CA PHE A 72 -1.91 -8.14 -5.66
C PHE A 72 -3.44 -8.28 -5.75
N LEU A 73 -4.18 -7.16 -5.77
CA LEU A 73 -5.64 -7.17 -5.90
C LEU A 73 -6.09 -7.75 -7.24
N LEU A 74 -5.40 -7.41 -8.33
CA LEU A 74 -5.65 -7.95 -9.66
C LEU A 74 -5.41 -9.47 -9.68
N ALA A 75 -4.29 -9.93 -9.13
CA ALA A 75 -3.95 -11.35 -9.06
C ALA A 75 -5.00 -12.16 -8.28
N LEU A 76 -5.56 -11.62 -7.19
CA LEU A 76 -6.67 -12.27 -6.47
C LEU A 76 -7.91 -12.44 -7.35
N MET A 77 -8.28 -11.40 -8.13
CA MET A 77 -9.43 -11.47 -9.04
C MET A 77 -9.22 -12.47 -10.19
N GLU A 78 -8.04 -12.47 -10.80
CA GLU A 78 -7.68 -13.42 -11.85
C GLU A 78 -7.65 -14.85 -11.31
N ASN A 79 -7.14 -15.04 -10.10
CA ASN A 79 -7.15 -16.33 -9.43
C ASN A 79 -8.58 -16.85 -9.23
N TYR A 80 -9.48 -15.99 -8.75
CA TYR A 80 -10.89 -16.33 -8.55
C TYR A 80 -11.61 -16.66 -9.87
N SER A 81 -11.15 -16.13 -10.99
CA SER A 81 -11.74 -16.41 -12.31
C SER A 81 -11.22 -17.70 -12.95
N THR A 82 -10.00 -18.12 -12.60
CA THR A 82 -9.28 -19.20 -13.29
C THR A 82 -9.10 -20.46 -12.44
N LYS A 83 -8.42 -20.34 -11.29
CA LYS A 83 -7.98 -21.48 -10.46
C LYS A 83 -8.81 -21.68 -9.21
N LYS A 84 -9.17 -20.59 -8.53
CA LYS A 84 -9.95 -20.57 -7.27
C LYS A 84 -9.30 -21.32 -6.10
N ASP A 85 -7.97 -21.32 -6.03
CA ASP A 85 -7.17 -22.02 -5.00
C ASP A 85 -6.56 -21.10 -3.92
N ILE A 86 -6.62 -19.79 -4.12
CA ILE A 86 -6.16 -18.75 -3.20
C ILE A 86 -7.32 -17.80 -2.99
N GLU A 87 -7.63 -17.55 -1.72
CA GLU A 87 -8.73 -16.69 -1.29
C GLU A 87 -8.32 -15.90 -0.05
N VAL A 88 -8.83 -14.67 0.03
CA VAL A 88 -8.71 -13.82 1.22
C VAL A 88 -10.13 -13.59 1.74
N LEU A 89 -10.35 -13.96 3.00
CA LEU A 89 -11.63 -13.80 3.68
C LEU A 89 -11.55 -12.66 4.69
N VAL A 90 -12.57 -11.81 4.70
CA VAL A 90 -12.79 -10.81 5.75
C VAL A 90 -14.20 -11.02 6.29
N ASP A 91 -14.30 -11.21 7.61
CA ASP A 91 -15.54 -11.55 8.30
C ASP A 91 -16.28 -12.76 7.68
N GLY A 92 -15.52 -13.72 7.11
CA GLY A 92 -16.04 -14.91 6.46
C GLY A 92 -16.48 -14.73 5.00
N GLU A 93 -16.37 -13.52 4.46
CA GLU A 93 -16.72 -13.21 3.08
C GLU A 93 -15.46 -13.02 2.21
N SER A 94 -15.51 -13.51 0.98
CA SER A 94 -14.41 -13.42 0.03
C SER A 94 -14.25 -12.01 -0.50
N VAL A 95 -13.07 -11.41 -0.36
CA VAL A 95 -12.84 -10.01 -0.79
C VAL A 95 -13.12 -9.77 -2.27
N VAL A 96 -12.88 -10.78 -3.11
CA VAL A 96 -13.15 -10.73 -4.57
C VAL A 96 -14.63 -10.85 -4.89
N SER A 97 -15.45 -11.40 -3.98
CA SER A 97 -16.90 -11.44 -4.12
C SER A 97 -17.57 -10.10 -3.76
N LEU A 98 -16.88 -9.27 -2.97
CA LEU A 98 -17.39 -7.99 -2.44
C LEU A 98 -17.26 -6.82 -3.43
N SER A 99 -16.39 -6.90 -4.46
CA SER A 99 -16.26 -5.86 -5.48
C SER A 99 -16.12 -6.44 -6.89
N LYS A 100 -16.82 -5.83 -7.86
CA LYS A 100 -16.72 -6.17 -9.28
C LYS A 100 -15.38 -5.75 -9.90
N ALA A 101 -14.65 -4.85 -9.26
CA ALA A 101 -13.37 -4.33 -9.72
C ALA A 101 -12.47 -3.96 -8.54
N LEU A 102 -12.08 -4.96 -7.76
CA LEU A 102 -11.32 -4.81 -6.51
C LEU A 102 -10.07 -3.92 -6.64
N TYR A 103 -9.31 -4.05 -7.72
CA TYR A 103 -8.11 -3.23 -7.95
C TYR A 103 -8.42 -1.73 -8.16
N LYS A 104 -9.65 -1.38 -8.57
CA LYS A 104 -10.09 0.01 -8.77
C LYS A 104 -10.49 0.71 -7.47
N GLU A 105 -10.65 -0.04 -6.37
CA GLU A 105 -10.93 0.55 -5.06
C GLU A 105 -9.74 1.38 -4.53
N LEU A 106 -8.54 1.19 -5.11
CA LEU A 106 -7.31 1.82 -4.64
C LEU A 106 -7.18 3.32 -5.05
N PRO A 107 -7.06 3.71 -6.34
CA PRO A 107 -6.60 5.05 -6.72
C PRO A 107 -7.70 6.11 -6.99
N THR A 108 -8.97 5.85 -6.66
CA THR A 108 -10.05 6.79 -6.99
C THR A 108 -10.12 7.96 -5.99
N LYS A 109 -10.79 9.06 -6.37
CA LYS A 109 -11.03 10.22 -5.48
C LYS A 109 -11.84 9.85 -4.21
N GLU A 110 -12.56 8.74 -4.27
CA GLU A 110 -13.32 8.14 -3.17
C GLU A 110 -12.73 6.76 -2.81
N GLY A 111 -11.50 6.48 -3.24
CA GLY A 111 -10.84 5.18 -3.07
C GLY A 111 -10.14 5.07 -1.72
N TRP A 112 -9.60 3.88 -1.46
CA TRP A 112 -8.92 3.57 -0.21
C TRP A 112 -7.73 4.49 0.07
N LEU A 113 -7.00 4.93 -0.97
CA LEU A 113 -5.93 5.92 -0.79
C LEU A 113 -6.47 7.22 -0.21
N ALA A 114 -7.55 7.78 -0.76
CA ALA A 114 -8.14 9.02 -0.28
C ALA A 114 -8.77 8.86 1.11
N ARG A 115 -9.39 7.71 1.39
CA ARG A 115 -10.20 7.48 2.59
C ARG A 115 -9.40 7.00 3.80
N PHE A 116 -8.35 6.21 3.59
CA PHE A 116 -7.69 5.47 4.68
C PHE A 116 -6.21 5.82 4.85
N SER A 117 -5.55 6.39 3.84
CA SER A 117 -4.14 6.76 3.95
C SER A 117 -3.97 7.99 4.84
N LYS A 118 -3.03 7.93 5.77
CA LYS A 118 -2.61 9.12 6.52
C LYS A 118 -1.77 10.09 5.68
N TYR A 119 -1.31 9.65 4.51
CA TYR A 119 -0.49 10.44 3.58
C TYR A 119 -1.24 10.77 2.30
N GLN A 120 -1.29 12.06 1.96
CA GLN A 120 -1.78 12.57 0.68
C GLN A 120 -0.58 12.95 -0.18
N ILE A 121 -0.12 12.01 -1.01
CA ILE A 121 1.04 12.17 -1.89
C ILE A 121 0.52 12.06 -3.31
N GLU A 122 0.61 13.15 -4.06
CA GLU A 122 0.22 13.23 -5.48
C GLU A 122 1.48 13.43 -6.34
N PHE A 123 1.58 12.69 -7.44
CA PHE A 123 2.61 12.88 -8.47
C PHE A 123 2.15 12.36 -9.82
#